data_AF-A0A956U3D3-F1
#
_entry.id   AF-A0A956U3D3-F1
#
_cell.length_a   1.000
_cell.length_b   1.000
_cell.length_c   1.000
_cell.angle_alpha   90.00
_cell.angle_beta   90.00
_cell.angle_gamma   90.00
#
_symmetry.space_group_name_H-M   'P 1'
#
loop_
_entity.id
_entity.type
_entity.pdbx_description
1 polymer ?
#
loop_
_entity_poly.entity_id
_entity_poly.type
_entity_poly.pdbx_seq_one_letter_code
_entity_poly.pdbx_strand_id
1 'polypeptide(L)'
;SFPNLMPWGSDPGIDYLLSTEGTQVMHHGSGFTRIQKTEAIADWEEVWDKLRVCIPDDSTVNCSKCEKCLRTMMTLDILGVLERYSTFHGSPAGRLVRKCRYWNRSDFSFAHEIMIYAWQNKRWDILANLSYAYVRSRVLQVLRFTRIKLTGAIKRYQAG
;
A
#
# COMPACT_ATOMS: atom_id res chain seq x y z
N SER A 1 1.40 -10.54 -1.52
CA SER A 1 1.44 -11.45 -2.68
C SER A 1 2.70 -12.28 -2.57
N PHE A 2 2.73 -13.50 -3.13
CA PHE A 2 3.89 -14.40 -3.08
C PHE A 2 5.26 -13.73 -3.35
N PRO A 3 5.40 -12.74 -4.25
CA PRO A 3 6.70 -12.08 -4.49
C PRO A 3 7.16 -11.17 -3.33
N ASN A 4 6.27 -10.84 -2.41
CA ASN A 4 6.46 -9.83 -1.36
C ASN A 4 6.14 -10.41 0.03
N LEU A 5 6.56 -11.65 0.29
CA LEU A 5 6.43 -12.26 1.62
C LEU A 5 7.27 -11.50 2.65
N MET A 6 6.71 -11.40 3.85
CA MET A 6 7.28 -10.71 4.99
C MET A 6 7.07 -11.58 6.22
N PRO A 7 7.94 -11.52 7.24
CA PRO A 7 7.86 -12.39 8.41
C PRO A 7 6.78 -11.92 9.40
N TRP A 8 5.50 -12.05 9.04
CA TRP A 8 4.35 -11.62 9.85
C TRP A 8 3.72 -12.79 10.62
N GLY A 9 4.38 -13.95 10.67
CA GLY A 9 3.89 -15.15 11.37
C GLY A 9 2.92 -16.01 10.55
N SER A 10 2.65 -15.67 9.29
CA SER A 10 1.93 -16.48 8.32
C SER A 10 2.74 -16.51 7.03
N ASP A 11 2.84 -17.69 6.43
CA ASP A 11 3.50 -17.89 5.15
C ASP A 11 2.65 -18.83 4.28
N PRO A 12 2.14 -18.36 3.12
CA PRO A 12 1.31 -19.16 2.22
C PRO A 12 1.94 -20.48 1.76
N GLY A 13 3.27 -20.62 1.82
CA GLY A 13 4.00 -21.84 1.52
C GLY A 13 3.98 -22.90 2.62
N ILE A 14 3.47 -22.58 3.82
CA ILE A 14 3.33 -23.55 4.93
C ILE A 14 1.95 -23.49 5.61
N ASP A 15 1.19 -22.41 5.46
CA ASP A 15 -0.08 -22.24 6.17
C ASP A 15 -1.10 -23.35 5.86
N TYR A 16 -1.01 -24.00 4.69
CA TYR A 16 -1.86 -25.15 4.36
C TYR A 16 -1.61 -26.35 5.29
N LEU A 17 -0.42 -26.46 5.90
CA LEU A 17 -0.08 -27.49 6.90
C LEU A 17 -0.81 -27.29 8.23
N LEU A 18 -1.46 -26.14 8.43
CA LEU A 18 -2.31 -25.87 9.59
C LEU A 18 -3.73 -26.45 9.43
N SER A 19 -4.01 -27.16 8.33
CA SER A 19 -5.28 -27.85 8.11
C SER A 19 -5.45 -29.06 9.02
N THR A 20 -6.69 -29.38 9.39
CA THR A 20 -7.09 -30.57 10.15
C THR A 20 -8.14 -31.37 9.37
N GLU A 21 -8.60 -32.49 9.92
CA GLU A 21 -9.68 -33.31 9.34
C GLU A 21 -11.01 -32.54 9.13
N GLY A 22 -11.28 -31.53 9.96
CA GLY A 22 -12.50 -30.72 9.89
C GLY A 22 -12.28 -29.29 9.39
N THR A 23 -11.06 -28.89 9.03
CA THR A 23 -10.75 -27.51 8.65
C THR A 23 -9.65 -27.45 7.60
N GLN A 24 -9.91 -26.75 6.50
CA GLN A 24 -8.94 -26.55 5.42
C GLN A 24 -8.43 -25.11 5.42
N VAL A 25 -7.11 -24.94 5.41
CA VAL A 25 -6.47 -23.63 5.25
C VAL A 25 -5.98 -23.48 3.81
N MET A 26 -6.55 -22.52 3.09
CA MET A 26 -6.20 -22.24 1.70
C MET A 26 -6.01 -20.74 1.45
N HIS A 27 -4.96 -20.39 0.71
CA HIS A 27 -4.68 -19.02 0.30
C HIS A 27 -5.29 -18.72 -1.05
N HIS A 28 -6.35 -17.91 -1.08
CA HIS A 28 -6.92 -17.45 -2.34
C HIS A 28 -6.31 -16.11 -2.79
N GLY A 29 -5.99 -16.02 -4.08
CA GLY A 29 -5.49 -14.80 -4.72
C GLY A 29 -4.09 -14.33 -4.26
N SER A 30 -3.29 -15.19 -3.65
CA SER A 30 -1.91 -14.89 -3.20
C SER A 30 -0.94 -14.63 -4.37
N GLY A 31 -1.25 -15.17 -5.56
CA GLY A 31 -0.51 -14.97 -6.82
C GLY A 31 -0.73 -13.61 -7.48
N PHE A 32 -1.76 -12.86 -7.11
CA PHE A 32 -2.08 -11.58 -7.74
C PHE A 32 -1.53 -10.40 -6.94
N THR A 33 -1.05 -9.38 -7.65
CA THR A 33 -0.65 -8.10 -7.07
C THR A 33 -1.85 -7.33 -6.53
N ARG A 34 -1.61 -6.27 -5.75
CA ARG A 34 -2.70 -5.40 -5.28
C ARG A 34 -3.40 -4.71 -6.45
N ILE A 35 -2.64 -4.39 -7.50
CA ILE A 35 -3.16 -3.76 -8.72
C ILE A 35 -4.09 -4.73 -9.44
N GLN A 36 -3.64 -5.95 -9.72
CA GLN A 36 -4.46 -6.97 -10.39
C GLN A 36 -5.76 -7.27 -9.65
N LYS A 37 -5.73 -7.27 -8.31
CA LYS A 37 -6.95 -7.41 -7.51
C LYS A 37 -7.89 -6.22 -7.65
N THR A 38 -7.33 -5.01 -7.76
CA THR A 38 -8.12 -3.79 -7.94
C THR A 38 -8.72 -3.73 -9.34
N GLU A 39 -7.97 -4.16 -10.36
CA GLU A 39 -8.47 -4.35 -11.73
C GLU A 39 -9.64 -5.35 -11.75
N ALA A 40 -9.47 -6.52 -11.13
CA ALA A 40 -10.51 -7.54 -11.13
C ALA A 40 -11.82 -7.09 -10.47
N ILE A 41 -11.76 -6.29 -9.40
CA ILE A 41 -12.97 -5.74 -8.75
C ILE A 41 -13.50 -4.47 -9.45
N ALA A 42 -12.72 -3.84 -10.32
CA ALA A 42 -13.17 -2.65 -11.06
C ALA A 42 -14.34 -2.96 -12.00
N ASP A 43 -14.37 -4.20 -12.49
CA ASP A 43 -15.39 -4.70 -13.40
C ASP A 43 -16.71 -5.08 -12.70
N TRP A 44 -16.78 -5.01 -11.36
CA TRP A 44 -17.96 -5.42 -10.60
C TRP A 44 -18.75 -4.18 -10.15
N GLU A 45 -19.90 -3.91 -10.76
CA GLU A 45 -20.69 -2.72 -10.48
C GLU A 45 -21.14 -2.64 -9.01
N GLU A 46 -21.38 -3.80 -8.38
CA GLU A 46 -21.86 -3.92 -7.01
C GLU A 46 -20.84 -3.43 -5.96
N VAL A 47 -19.58 -3.23 -6.34
CA VAL A 47 -18.53 -2.74 -5.43
C VAL A 47 -18.36 -1.22 -5.49
N TRP A 48 -18.92 -0.54 -6.50
CA TRP A 48 -18.69 0.89 -6.73
C TRP A 48 -19.17 1.75 -5.54
N ASP A 49 -20.25 1.36 -4.87
CA ASP A 49 -20.83 2.05 -3.71
C ASP A 49 -20.46 1.40 -2.36
N LYS A 50 -19.69 0.31 -2.36
CA LYS A 50 -19.41 -0.51 -1.16
C LYS A 50 -17.94 -0.72 -0.84
N LEU A 51 -17.03 -0.43 -1.77
CA LEU A 51 -15.61 -0.71 -1.57
C LEU A 51 -15.05 0.10 -0.40
N ARG A 52 -14.61 -0.59 0.67
CA ARG A 52 -13.94 0.00 1.84
C ARG A 52 -12.51 -0.51 1.98
N VAL A 53 -11.56 0.42 2.05
CA VAL A 53 -10.12 0.13 2.22
C VAL A 53 -9.49 0.89 3.39
N CYS A 54 -10.21 1.89 3.91
CA CYS A 54 -9.78 2.69 5.05
C CYS A 54 -9.82 1.88 6.35
N ILE A 55 -8.78 2.01 7.18
CA ILE A 55 -8.71 1.44 8.54
C ILE A 55 -8.92 2.47 9.65
N PRO A 56 -8.34 3.69 9.60
CA PRO A 56 -8.34 4.60 10.76
C PRO A 56 -9.67 5.33 11.02
N ASP A 57 -10.78 4.90 10.43
CA ASP A 57 -12.07 5.60 10.54
C ASP A 57 -13.19 4.61 10.87
N ASP A 58 -13.89 4.87 11.97
CA ASP A 58 -15.11 4.16 12.39
C ASP A 58 -16.32 4.52 11.51
N SER A 59 -16.19 5.52 10.64
CA SER A 59 -17.17 5.80 9.59
C SER A 59 -17.25 4.67 8.57
N THR A 60 -18.41 4.57 7.91
CA THR A 60 -18.65 3.63 6.81
C THR A 60 -17.97 4.06 5.50
N VAL A 61 -17.19 5.14 5.49
CA VAL A 61 -16.71 5.83 4.27
C VAL A 61 -15.17 5.83 4.19
N ASN A 62 -14.60 5.88 2.98
CA ASN A 62 -13.16 6.02 2.82
C ASN A 62 -12.71 7.48 3.02
N CYS A 63 -11.71 7.70 3.87
CA CYS A 63 -11.24 9.06 4.17
C CYS A 63 -10.53 9.77 2.99
N SER A 64 -10.22 9.05 1.90
CA SER A 64 -9.61 9.56 0.66
C SER A 64 -8.29 10.32 0.82
N LYS A 65 -7.65 10.22 1.99
CA LYS A 65 -6.40 10.92 2.34
C LYS A 65 -5.33 10.04 2.98
N CYS A 66 -5.68 8.84 3.45
CA CYS A 66 -4.70 7.89 3.99
C CYS A 66 -4.00 7.12 2.87
N GLU A 67 -2.83 6.55 3.16
CA GLU A 67 -2.03 5.80 2.16
C GLU A 67 -2.82 4.66 1.51
N LYS A 68 -3.67 3.96 2.27
CA LYS A 68 -4.51 2.87 1.77
C LYS A 68 -5.54 3.37 0.76
N CYS A 69 -6.26 4.45 1.10
CA CYS A 69 -7.21 5.07 0.20
C CYS A 69 -6.51 5.59 -1.05
N LEU A 70 -5.43 6.37 -0.88
CA LEU A 70 -4.70 6.96 -2.01
C LEU A 70 -4.13 5.89 -2.95
N ARG A 71 -3.62 4.77 -2.42
CA ARG A 71 -3.16 3.64 -3.26
C ARG A 71 -4.29 3.09 -4.13
N THR A 72 -5.43 2.75 -3.54
CA THR A 72 -6.56 2.21 -4.28
C THR A 72 -7.11 3.22 -5.28
N MET A 73 -7.28 4.48 -4.86
CA MET A 73 -7.73 5.55 -5.74
C MET A 73 -6.78 5.76 -6.91
N MET A 74 -5.46 5.78 -6.70
CA MET A 74 -4.48 5.91 -7.80
C MET A 74 -4.66 4.77 -8.83
N THR A 75 -4.85 3.52 -8.38
CA THR A 75 -5.07 2.40 -9.31
C THR A 75 -6.37 2.55 -10.09
N LEU A 76 -7.49 2.87 -9.42
CA LEU A 76 -8.79 3.09 -10.07
C LEU A 76 -8.78 4.29 -11.03
N ASP A 77 -8.00 5.32 -10.70
CA ASP A 77 -7.84 6.53 -11.50
C ASP A 77 -6.96 6.28 -12.74
N ILE A 78 -5.91 5.46 -12.61
CA ILE A 78 -5.13 4.98 -13.76
C ILE A 78 -6.01 4.15 -14.71
N LEU A 79 -6.92 3.34 -14.15
CA LEU A 79 -7.91 2.56 -14.91
C LEU A 79 -9.03 3.42 -15.54
N GLY A 80 -9.16 4.69 -15.14
CA GLY A 80 -10.22 5.58 -15.64
C GLY A 80 -11.61 5.27 -15.08
N VAL A 81 -11.71 4.54 -13.96
CA VAL A 81 -12.98 4.12 -13.35
C VAL A 81 -13.23 4.73 -11.98
N LEU A 82 -12.31 5.52 -11.44
CA LEU A 82 -12.44 6.10 -10.10
C LEU A 82 -13.76 6.86 -9.90
N GLU A 83 -14.20 7.63 -10.90
CA GLU A 83 -15.44 8.42 -10.84
C GLU A 83 -16.71 7.56 -10.65
N ARG A 84 -16.64 6.25 -10.90
CA ARG A 84 -17.74 5.32 -10.64
C ARG A 84 -17.91 5.04 -9.14
N TYR A 85 -16.85 5.21 -8.35
CA TYR A 85 -16.83 4.85 -6.93
C TYR A 85 -17.29 5.99 -6.03
N SER A 86 -18.53 5.92 -5.55
CA SER A 86 -19.11 6.92 -4.64
C SER A 86 -18.49 6.90 -3.24
N THR A 87 -17.75 5.84 -2.89
CA THR A 87 -17.08 5.70 -1.59
C THR A 87 -15.78 6.48 -1.46
N PHE A 88 -15.30 7.10 -2.55
CA PHE A 88 -14.11 7.95 -2.58
C PHE A 88 -14.46 9.39 -2.92
N HIS A 89 -13.62 10.33 -2.47
CA HIS A 89 -13.83 11.75 -2.67
C HIS A 89 -12.55 12.46 -3.12
N GLY A 90 -12.68 13.31 -4.14
CA GLY A 90 -11.58 14.06 -4.71
C GLY A 90 -10.63 13.22 -5.57
N SER A 91 -9.58 13.86 -6.08
CA SER A 91 -8.64 13.24 -7.01
C SER A 91 -7.36 12.74 -6.31
N PRO A 92 -6.89 11.51 -6.60
CA PRO A 92 -5.63 10.99 -6.09
C PRO A 92 -4.41 11.60 -6.79
N ALA A 93 -4.58 12.22 -7.96
CA ALA A 93 -3.49 12.85 -8.72
C ALA A 93 -2.89 14.10 -8.05
N GLY A 94 -3.51 14.60 -6.97
CA GLY A 94 -3.09 15.82 -6.30
C GLY A 94 -1.85 15.70 -5.42
N ARG A 95 -1.49 16.82 -4.78
CA ARG A 95 -0.38 16.91 -3.81
C ARG A 95 -0.56 16.03 -2.56
N LEU A 96 -1.72 15.41 -2.36
CA LEU A 96 -1.97 14.50 -1.25
C LEU A 96 -1.05 13.27 -1.29
N VAL A 97 -0.77 12.72 -2.47
CA VAL A 97 0.14 11.57 -2.62
C VAL A 97 1.54 11.88 -2.10
N ARG A 98 2.02 13.13 -2.25
CA ARG A 98 3.34 13.55 -1.73
C ARG A 98 3.43 13.44 -0.20
N LYS A 99 2.29 13.46 0.50
CA LYS A 99 2.22 13.36 1.97
C LYS A 99 2.30 11.91 2.46
N CYS A 100 2.10 10.91 1.60
CA CYS A 100 2.28 9.49 1.95
C CYS A 100 3.65 9.24 2.57
N ARG A 101 3.70 8.45 3.63
CA ARG A 101 4.92 8.07 4.35
C ARG A 101 5.05 6.56 4.34
N TYR A 102 6.14 6.07 3.79
CA TYR A 102 6.43 4.63 3.75
C TYR A 102 7.43 4.28 4.85
N TRP A 103 7.13 3.23 5.60
CA TRP A 103 7.88 2.86 6.80
C TRP A 103 8.55 1.50 6.69
N ASN A 104 7.92 0.57 5.98
CA ASN A 104 8.39 -0.80 5.87
C ASN A 104 8.56 -1.22 4.39
N ARG A 105 9.09 -2.43 4.18
CA ARG A 105 9.32 -3.00 2.85
C ARG A 105 8.02 -3.16 2.05
N SER A 106 6.91 -3.52 2.70
CA SER A 106 5.61 -3.67 2.05
C SER A 106 5.10 -2.35 1.48
N ASP A 107 5.16 -1.28 2.28
CA ASP A 107 4.72 0.06 1.86
C ASP A 107 5.45 0.51 0.59
N PHE A 108 6.78 0.32 0.55
CA PHE A 108 7.56 0.61 -0.65
C PHE A 108 7.24 -0.29 -1.83
N SER A 109 7.02 -1.58 -1.59
CA SER A 109 6.67 -2.52 -2.65
C SER A 109 5.35 -2.11 -3.31
N PHE A 110 4.33 -1.77 -2.50
CA PHE A 110 3.06 -1.27 -3.01
C PHE A 110 3.20 0.03 -3.81
N ALA A 111 4.00 0.98 -3.32
CA ALA A 111 4.26 2.22 -4.06
C ALA A 111 4.98 1.94 -5.39
N HIS A 112 5.95 1.03 -5.40
CA HIS A 112 6.70 0.67 -6.59
C HIS A 112 5.83 -0.01 -7.65
N GLU A 113 4.94 -0.92 -7.26
CA GLU A 113 3.95 -1.54 -8.16
C GLU A 113 3.12 -0.45 -8.88
N ILE A 114 2.62 0.55 -8.14
CA ILE A 114 1.82 1.65 -8.73
C ILE A 114 2.67 2.56 -9.62
N MET A 115 3.94 2.80 -9.28
CA MET A 115 4.84 3.59 -10.13
C MET A 115 5.04 2.92 -11.50
N ILE A 116 5.27 1.61 -11.53
CA ILE A 116 5.39 0.85 -12.79
C ILE A 116 4.08 0.94 -13.58
N TYR A 117 2.95 0.75 -12.90
CA TYR A 117 1.63 0.79 -13.54
C TYR A 117 1.27 2.17 -14.10
N ALA A 118 1.61 3.24 -13.36
CA ALA A 118 1.45 4.62 -13.81
C ALA A 118 2.33 4.94 -15.02
N TRP A 119 3.58 4.44 -15.04
CA TRP A 119 4.48 4.56 -16.19
C TRP A 119 3.89 3.90 -17.44
N GLN A 120 3.41 2.66 -17.32
CA GLN A 120 2.81 1.91 -18.43
C GLN A 120 1.59 2.60 -19.03
N ASN A 121 0.79 3.26 -18.19
CA ASN A 121 -0.43 3.97 -18.59
C ASN A 121 -0.22 5.48 -18.83
N LYS A 122 1.03 5.96 -18.88
CA LYS A 122 1.38 7.38 -19.13
C LYS A 122 0.76 8.38 -18.13
N ARG A 123 0.52 7.94 -16.89
CA ARG A 123 0.02 8.79 -15.79
C ARG A 123 1.18 9.45 -15.04
N TRP A 124 1.81 10.41 -15.71
CA TRP A 124 3.01 11.11 -15.24
C TRP A 124 2.80 11.91 -13.96
N ASP A 125 1.59 12.43 -13.77
CA ASP A 125 1.15 13.14 -12.58
C ASP A 125 1.23 12.27 -11.32
N ILE A 126 0.66 11.05 -11.39
CA ILE A 126 0.73 10.07 -10.31
C ILE A 126 2.19 9.63 -10.12
N LEU A 127 2.88 9.27 -11.20
CA LEU A 127 4.27 8.80 -11.13
C LEU A 127 5.18 9.82 -10.45
N ALA A 128 5.11 11.11 -10.82
CA ALA A 128 5.96 12.15 -10.27
C ALA A 128 5.66 12.37 -8.76
N ASN A 129 4.38 12.45 -8.40
CA ASN A 129 3.98 12.67 -7.00
C ASN A 129 4.35 11.48 -6.11
N LEU A 130 4.20 10.27 -6.62
CA LEU A 130 4.52 9.04 -5.91
C LEU A 130 6.04 8.84 -5.78
N SER A 131 6.81 9.13 -6.84
CA SER A 131 8.28 9.11 -6.82
C SER A 131 8.84 10.05 -5.76
N TYR A 132 8.27 11.26 -5.66
CA TYR A 132 8.64 12.21 -4.61
C TYR A 132 8.40 11.62 -3.21
N ALA A 133 7.21 11.07 -2.96
CA ALA A 133 6.88 10.46 -1.67
C ALA A 133 7.80 9.26 -1.34
N TYR A 134 8.14 8.45 -2.35
CA TYR A 134 9.03 7.30 -2.25
C TYR A 134 10.44 7.73 -1.80
N VAL A 135 11.08 8.63 -2.56
CA VAL A 135 12.44 9.11 -2.29
C VAL A 135 12.49 9.82 -0.94
N ARG A 136 11.54 10.71 -0.67
CA ARG A 136 11.43 11.40 0.62
C ARG A 136 11.37 10.41 1.78
N SER A 137 10.55 9.36 1.66
CA SER A 137 10.43 8.33 2.70
C SER A 137 11.73 7.55 2.89
N ARG A 138 12.45 7.21 1.80
CA ARG A 138 13.78 6.56 1.88
C ARG A 138 14.81 7.41 2.60
N VAL A 139 14.92 8.69 2.24
CA VAL A 139 15.85 9.64 2.89
C VAL A 139 15.53 9.75 4.38
N LEU A 140 14.25 9.92 4.74
CA LEU A 140 13.84 10.02 6.14
C LEU A 140 14.14 8.75 6.94
N GLN A 141 14.04 7.56 6.34
CA GLN A 141 14.41 6.31 7.01
C GLN A 141 15.91 6.22 7.28
N VAL A 142 16.75 6.60 6.31
CA VAL A 142 18.20 6.63 6.48
C VAL A 142 18.57 7.59 7.61
N LEU A 143 18.03 8.81 7.60
CA LEU A 143 18.28 9.82 8.63
C LEU A 143 17.80 9.38 10.02
N ARG A 144 16.67 8.67 10.10
CA ARG A 144 16.17 8.13 11.36
C ARG A 144 17.10 7.05 11.90
N PHE A 145 17.57 6.15 11.04
CA PHE A 145 18.47 5.07 11.43
C PHE A 145 19.83 5.59 11.90
N THR A 146 20.41 6.57 11.19
CA THR A 146 21.65 7.22 11.62
C THR A 146 21.46 7.91 12.96
N ARG A 147 20.37 8.67 13.15
CA ARG A 147 20.04 9.29 14.43
C ARG A 147 19.96 8.27 15.57
N ILE A 148 19.26 7.15 15.39
CA ILE A 148 19.14 6.10 16.41
C ILE A 148 20.53 5.55 16.77
N LYS A 149 21.37 5.23 15.78
CA LYS A 149 22.74 4.74 16.01
C LYS A 149 23.61 5.74 16.77
N LEU A 150 23.58 7.01 16.37
CA LEU A 150 24.30 8.11 17.03
C LEU A 150 23.84 8.28 18.48
N THR A 151 22.53 8.32 18.72
CA THR A 151 21.99 8.49 20.08
C THR A 151 22.36 7.29 20.98
N GLY A 152 22.36 6.07 20.43
CA GLY A 152 22.81 4.87 21.13
C GLY A 152 24.32 4.85 21.41
N ALA A 153 25.14 5.35 20.48
CA ALA A 153 26.58 5.48 20.67
C ALA A 153 26.93 6.51 21.76
N ILE A 154 26.28 7.67 21.75
CA ILE A 154 26.45 8.73 22.77
C ILE A 154 26.10 8.20 24.17
N LYS A 155 24.96 7.51 24.32
CA LYS A 155 24.56 6.92 25.60
C LYS A 155 25.58 5.90 26.13
N ARG A 156 26.17 5.08 25.27
CA ARG A 156 27.22 4.12 25.66
C ARG A 156 28.52 4.81 26.08
N TYR A 157 28.90 5.88 25.39
CA TYR A 157 30.08 6.67 25.74
C TYR A 157 29.91 7.39 27.09
N GLN A 158 28.71 7.87 27.41
CA GLN A 158 28.42 8.55 28.68
C GLN A 158 28.24 7.60 29.88
N ALA A 159 28.10 6.29 29.65
CA ALA A 159 27.83 5.28 30.67
C ALA A 159 29.07 4.45 31.07
N GLY A 160 30.23 4.69 30.45
CA GLY A 160 31.53 4.12 30.82
C GLY A 160 32.48 5.23 31.21
#